data_AF-Q2JR04-F1
#
_entry.id   AF-Q2JR04-F1
#
_cell.length_a   1.000
_cell.length_b   1.000
_cell.length_c   1.000
_cell.angle_alpha   90.00
_cell.angle_beta   90.00
_cell.angle_gamma   90.00
#
_symmetry.space_group_name_H-M   'P 1'
#
loop_
_entity.id
_entity.type
_entity.pdbx_description
1 polymer ?
#
loop_
_entity_poly.entity_id
_entity_poly.type
_entity_poly.pdbx_seq_one_letter_code
_entity_poly.pdbx_strand_id
1 'polypeptide(L)'
;MAIVGDLQEFSLPDLLQLIEKGSKTGQLSVWAPNGIYKIWFYQGRVIAALPPEEEHRLEGLLARSGLVSERVVEKLASFCGPEEPLGRCLQRQGLISPVALAKLFRHQLQVGLYSLFALEAGQFSFLPSVRLPYREMTGLSKGASAVVLEALQQLKLDQRPEESLPQPDSYFWRTSSELPLYRLSPLEWGVLEGVSPSRNLAELARALGADLLEVRYACARLAKLGLISPCDGPTAIVPSLLVSDKLTAVAESLEAAKEKPSTKLPSFSQGSDRVKPSLVSRLATLLRGVRDK
;
A
#
# COMPACT_ATOMS: atom_id res chain seq x y z
N MET A 1 14.90 -10.93 -4.90
CA MET A 1 15.10 -9.79 -5.83
C MET A 1 14.46 -8.55 -5.25
N ALA A 2 15.11 -7.39 -5.39
CA ALA A 2 14.55 -6.10 -5.01
C ALA A 2 13.53 -5.64 -6.07
N ILE A 3 12.42 -5.03 -5.64
CA ILE A 3 11.50 -4.32 -6.55
C ILE A 3 11.87 -2.85 -6.48
N VAL A 4 12.21 -2.24 -7.61
CA VAL A 4 12.56 -0.80 -7.68
C VAL A 4 11.64 -0.15 -8.71
N GLY A 5 11.17 1.06 -8.42
CA GLY A 5 10.29 1.82 -9.31
C GLY A 5 10.15 3.27 -8.89
N ASP A 6 9.30 3.99 -9.63
CA ASP A 6 8.95 5.37 -9.37
C ASP A 6 7.51 5.48 -8.86
N LEU A 7 7.26 6.37 -7.91
CA LEU A 7 5.95 6.64 -7.33
C LEU A 7 5.00 7.33 -8.30
N GLN A 8 5.52 7.97 -9.36
CA GLN A 8 4.74 8.53 -10.45
C GLN A 8 4.11 7.44 -11.34
N GLU A 9 4.85 6.35 -11.57
CA GLU A 9 4.37 5.21 -12.36
C GLU A 9 3.53 4.24 -11.52
N PHE A 10 3.87 4.12 -10.23
CA PHE A 10 3.22 3.18 -9.32
C PHE A 10 3.00 3.82 -7.95
N SER A 11 1.76 4.25 -7.72
CA SER A 11 1.44 5.05 -6.54
C SER A 11 1.67 4.28 -5.23
N LEU A 12 2.06 5.01 -4.19
CA LEU A 12 2.30 4.44 -2.86
C LEU A 12 1.11 3.59 -2.34
N PRO A 13 -0.17 4.02 -2.45
CA PRO A 13 -1.30 3.17 -2.06
C PRO A 13 -1.34 1.81 -2.77
N ASP A 14 -1.06 1.77 -4.07
CA ASP A 14 -1.10 0.53 -4.85
C ASP A 14 0.03 -0.42 -4.43
N LEU A 15 1.20 0.14 -4.09
CA LEU A 15 2.32 -0.61 -3.56
C LEU A 15 2.04 -1.24 -2.21
N LEU A 16 1.44 -0.50 -1.28
CA LEU A 16 1.03 -1.03 0.02
C LEU A 16 0.00 -2.16 -0.13
N GLN A 17 -0.98 -2.00 -1.02
CA GLN A 17 -1.98 -3.05 -1.29
C GLN A 17 -1.36 -4.29 -1.93
N LEU A 18 -0.42 -4.12 -2.85
CA LEU A 18 0.30 -5.23 -3.46
C LEU A 18 1.11 -6.02 -2.43
N ILE A 19 1.78 -5.32 -1.51
CA ILE A 19 2.53 -5.93 -0.39
C ILE A 19 1.59 -6.73 0.51
N GLU A 20 0.40 -6.19 0.82
CA GLU A 20 -0.60 -6.87 1.65
C GLU A 20 -1.20 -8.10 0.98
N LYS A 21 -1.71 -7.95 -0.26
CA LYS A 21 -2.28 -9.07 -1.04
C LYS A 21 -1.25 -10.19 -1.24
N GLY A 22 0.01 -9.83 -1.48
CA GLY A 22 1.10 -10.77 -1.63
C GLY A 22 1.68 -11.31 -0.31
N SER A 23 1.14 -10.90 0.85
CA SER A 23 1.64 -11.23 2.19
C SER A 23 3.16 -11.06 2.32
N LYS A 24 3.72 -10.01 1.71
CA LYS A 24 5.17 -9.84 1.60
C LYS A 24 5.77 -9.37 2.92
N THR A 25 6.96 -9.88 3.21
CA THR A 25 7.80 -9.47 4.35
C THR A 25 9.07 -8.85 3.81
N GLY A 26 9.44 -7.68 4.31
CA GLY A 26 10.59 -6.94 3.82
C GLY A 26 10.61 -5.48 4.24
N GLN A 27 11.54 -4.72 3.65
CA GLN A 27 11.69 -3.30 3.87
C GLN A 27 11.41 -2.54 2.57
N LEU A 28 10.47 -1.60 2.62
CA LEU A 28 10.26 -0.57 1.62
C LEU A 28 11.12 0.65 1.99
N SER A 29 11.94 1.11 1.06
CA SER A 29 12.65 2.38 1.16
C SER A 29 12.05 3.35 0.16
N VAL A 30 11.75 4.57 0.59
CA VAL A 30 11.18 5.64 -0.25
C VAL A 30 12.12 6.84 -0.18
N TRP A 31 12.56 7.33 -1.34
CA TRP A 31 13.40 8.51 -1.46
C TRP A 31 12.51 9.74 -1.66
N ALA A 32 12.55 10.63 -0.67
CA ALA A 32 11.85 11.91 -0.66
C ALA A 32 12.87 13.06 -0.55
N PRO A 33 12.47 14.33 -0.81
CA PRO A 33 13.38 15.48 -0.75
C PRO A 33 14.08 15.67 0.61
N ASN A 34 13.45 15.26 1.69
CA ASN A 34 13.98 15.31 3.06
C ASN A 34 14.80 14.07 3.46
N GLY A 35 14.90 13.06 2.61
CA GLY A 35 15.76 11.88 2.83
C GLY A 35 15.04 10.55 2.55
N ILE A 36 15.60 9.48 3.11
CA ILE A 36 15.12 8.10 2.87
C ILE A 36 14.25 7.63 4.03
N TYR A 37 12.99 7.38 3.72
CA TYR A 37 12.03 6.74 4.61
C TYR A 37 12.16 5.23 4.52
N LYS A 38 12.04 4.55 5.65
CA LYS A 38 12.15 3.09 5.74
C LYS A 38 10.92 2.52 6.42
N ILE A 39 10.19 1.65 5.73
CA ILE A 39 8.98 1.02 6.22
C ILE A 39 9.16 -0.48 6.19
N TRP A 40 8.92 -1.15 7.31
CA TRP A 40 9.04 -2.58 7.42
C TRP A 40 7.67 -3.24 7.43
N PHE A 41 7.60 -4.35 6.72
CA PHE A 41 6.42 -5.16 6.56
C PHE A 41 6.70 -6.59 7.01
N TYR A 42 5.71 -7.18 7.68
CA TYR A 42 5.69 -8.59 8.02
C TYR A 42 4.33 -9.17 7.64
N GLN A 43 4.32 -10.16 6.76
CA GLN A 43 3.10 -10.79 6.24
C GLN A 43 2.08 -9.77 5.72
N GLY A 44 2.55 -8.78 4.94
CA GLY A 44 1.68 -7.76 4.37
C GLY A 44 1.23 -6.65 5.34
N ARG A 45 1.67 -6.69 6.60
CA ARG A 45 1.30 -5.71 7.64
C ARG A 45 2.49 -4.80 7.94
N VAL A 46 2.22 -3.51 8.12
CA VAL A 46 3.22 -2.54 8.58
C VAL A 46 3.54 -2.79 10.05
N ILE A 47 4.83 -2.96 10.36
CA ILE A 47 5.33 -3.22 11.73
C ILE A 47 6.22 -2.10 12.27
N ALA A 48 6.83 -1.29 11.40
CA ALA A 48 7.61 -0.12 11.75
C ALA A 48 7.70 0.82 10.54
N ALA A 49 7.80 2.13 10.78
CA ALA A 49 8.02 3.14 9.75
C ALA A 49 8.91 4.24 10.31
N LEU A 50 10.04 4.54 9.67
CA LEU A 50 11.00 5.52 10.16
C LEU A 50 11.25 6.57 9.09
N PRO A 51 11.17 7.85 9.48
CA PRO A 51 11.63 8.92 8.62
C PRO A 51 13.17 9.03 8.70
N PRO A 52 13.78 9.92 7.92
CA PRO A 52 15.24 10.09 7.89
C PRO A 52 15.81 10.58 9.23
N GLU A 53 15.04 11.34 10.00
CA GLU A 53 15.48 11.96 11.25
C GLU A 53 15.56 10.94 12.40
N GLU A 54 16.70 10.90 13.08
CA GLU A 54 16.95 9.92 14.15
C GLU A 54 16.08 10.15 15.40
N GLU A 55 15.62 11.37 15.62
CA GLU A 55 14.77 11.73 16.77
C GLU A 55 13.39 11.04 16.76
N HIS A 56 12.97 10.52 15.61
CA HIS A 56 11.73 9.77 15.43
C HIS A 56 11.90 8.25 15.60
N ARG A 57 13.12 7.77 15.89
CA ARG A 57 13.35 6.39 16.31
C ARG A 57 12.64 6.10 17.62
N LEU A 58 12.25 4.85 17.83
CA LEU A 58 11.45 4.44 18.98
C LEU A 58 12.13 4.77 20.32
N GLU A 59 13.45 4.57 20.41
CA GLU A 59 14.26 4.93 21.58
C GLU A 59 14.19 6.45 21.88
N GLY A 60 14.31 7.29 20.85
CA GLY A 60 14.18 8.74 20.96
C GLY A 60 12.76 9.19 21.35
N LEU A 61 11.74 8.56 20.78
CA LEU A 61 10.34 8.83 21.13
C LEU A 61 10.03 8.46 22.58
N LEU A 62 10.57 7.33 23.06
CA LEU A 62 10.45 6.90 24.46
C LEU A 62 11.09 7.92 25.41
N ALA A 63 12.30 8.38 25.11
CA ALA A 63 13.00 9.38 25.91
C ALA A 63 12.23 10.72 25.96
N ARG A 64 11.78 11.22 24.80
CA ARG A 64 11.04 12.50 24.70
C ARG A 64 9.68 12.48 25.36
N SER A 65 8.99 11.34 25.32
CA SER A 65 7.67 11.19 25.94
C SER A 65 7.71 11.23 27.48
N GLY A 66 8.92 11.22 28.09
CA GLY A 66 9.10 11.16 29.53
C GLY A 66 8.66 9.84 30.15
N LEU A 67 8.26 8.85 29.33
CA LEU A 67 7.81 7.54 29.79
C LEU A 67 8.96 6.72 30.38
N VAL A 68 10.17 6.90 29.83
CA VAL A 68 11.38 6.19 30.25
C VAL A 68 12.56 7.17 30.12
N SER A 69 13.45 7.24 31.10
CA SER A 69 14.65 8.07 30.98
C SER A 69 15.62 7.48 29.96
N GLU A 70 16.37 8.32 29.24
CA GLU A 70 17.28 7.90 28.17
C GLU A 70 18.29 6.83 28.63
N ARG A 71 18.88 7.02 29.81
CA ARG A 71 19.77 6.03 30.45
C ARG A 71 19.10 4.70 30.75
N VAL A 72 17.79 4.71 30.99
CA VAL A 72 17.00 3.51 31.24
C VAL A 72 16.64 2.85 29.91
N VAL A 73 16.33 3.60 28.85
CA VAL A 73 16.11 3.02 27.50
C VAL A 73 17.33 2.25 27.01
N GLU A 74 18.53 2.84 27.09
CA GLU A 74 19.77 2.19 26.65
C GLU A 74 20.08 0.90 27.43
N LYS A 75 19.95 0.96 28.76
CA LYS A 75 20.16 -0.22 29.60
C LYS A 75 19.11 -1.29 29.33
N LEU A 76 17.86 -0.92 29.14
CA LEU A 76 16.78 -1.89 28.91
C LEU A 76 16.85 -2.54 27.53
N ALA A 77 17.29 -1.80 26.51
CA ALA A 77 17.56 -2.36 25.20
C ALA A 77 18.64 -3.45 25.25
N SER A 78 19.53 -3.44 26.26
CA SER A 78 20.50 -4.51 26.49
C SER A 78 19.91 -5.77 27.15
N PHE A 79 18.78 -5.65 27.86
CA PHE A 79 18.07 -6.78 28.48
C PHE A 79 17.03 -7.41 27.56
N CYS A 80 16.66 -6.74 26.47
CA CYS A 80 15.74 -7.29 25.47
C CYS A 80 16.46 -8.29 24.57
N GLY A 81 15.78 -9.37 24.21
CA GLY A 81 16.34 -10.35 23.27
C GLY A 81 16.64 -9.71 21.91
N PRO A 82 17.63 -10.21 21.15
CA PRO A 82 18.02 -9.64 19.85
C PRO A 82 16.90 -9.73 18.79
N GLU A 83 15.95 -10.65 18.97
CA GLU A 83 14.79 -10.86 18.09
C GLU A 83 13.45 -10.53 18.77
N GLU A 84 13.48 -9.69 19.81
CA GLU A 84 12.28 -9.24 20.52
C GLU A 84 11.99 -7.76 20.23
N PRO A 85 10.75 -7.39 19.84
CA PRO A 85 10.37 -5.99 19.69
C PRO A 85 10.56 -5.19 20.99
N LEU A 86 11.27 -4.07 20.93
CA LEU A 86 11.58 -3.24 22.09
C LEU A 86 10.30 -2.84 22.86
N GLY A 87 9.25 -2.43 22.14
CA GLY A 87 8.01 -2.03 22.78
C GLY A 87 7.31 -3.14 23.57
N ARG A 88 7.37 -4.40 23.09
CA ARG A 88 6.83 -5.57 23.80
C ARG A 88 7.67 -5.91 25.02
N CYS A 89 8.99 -5.85 24.89
CA CYS A 89 9.92 -6.05 25.99
C CYS A 89 9.64 -5.05 27.14
N LEU A 90 9.51 -3.76 26.83
CA LEU A 90 9.17 -2.71 27.80
C LEU A 90 7.78 -2.91 28.42
N GLN A 91 6.80 -3.34 27.63
CA GLN A 91 5.46 -3.62 28.11
C GLN A 91 5.45 -4.78 29.10
N ARG A 92 6.17 -5.89 28.80
CA ARG A 92 6.28 -7.05 29.70
C ARG A 92 6.93 -6.68 31.04
N GLN A 93 7.87 -5.73 31.02
CA GLN A 93 8.53 -5.22 32.22
C GLN A 93 7.70 -4.19 33.00
N GLY A 94 6.49 -3.85 32.52
CA GLY A 94 5.59 -2.90 33.20
C GLY A 94 5.99 -1.43 33.04
N LEU A 95 6.91 -1.11 32.12
CA LEU A 95 7.47 0.23 31.97
C LEU A 95 6.68 1.12 31.01
N ILE A 96 5.92 0.50 30.09
CA ILE A 96 5.04 1.22 29.18
C ILE A 96 3.66 0.57 29.15
N SER A 97 2.63 1.40 29.21
CA SER A 97 1.25 0.93 29.10
C SER A 97 0.90 0.55 27.65
N PRO A 98 -0.06 -0.36 27.43
CA PRO A 98 -0.55 -0.69 26.09
C PRO A 98 -1.04 0.55 25.31
N VAL A 99 -1.65 1.50 26.01
CA VAL A 99 -2.16 2.76 25.44
C VAL A 99 -1.01 3.66 24.98
N ALA A 100 0.04 3.80 25.78
CA ALA A 100 1.23 4.57 25.42
C ALA A 100 1.94 3.93 24.22
N LEU A 101 2.05 2.61 24.20
CA LEU A 101 2.63 1.87 23.09
C LEU A 101 1.86 2.06 21.77
N ALA A 102 0.53 2.04 21.83
CA ALA A 102 -0.32 2.34 20.68
C ALA A 102 -0.16 3.79 20.18
N LYS A 103 0.02 4.76 21.10
CA LYS A 103 0.32 6.16 20.74
C LYS A 103 1.66 6.29 20.03
N LEU A 104 2.71 5.61 20.53
CA LEU A 104 4.03 5.59 19.89
C LEU A 104 3.96 4.99 18.49
N PHE A 105 3.28 3.85 18.33
CA PHE A 105 3.11 3.23 17.01
C PHE A 105 2.35 4.14 16.04
N ARG A 106 1.27 4.79 16.50
CA ARG A 106 0.54 5.76 15.68
C ARG A 106 1.42 6.93 15.26
N HIS A 107 2.21 7.50 16.19
CA HIS A 107 3.12 8.59 15.88
C HIS A 107 4.17 8.16 14.85
N GLN A 108 4.76 6.98 15.02
CA GLN A 108 5.71 6.38 14.08
C GLN A 108 5.12 6.26 12.67
N LEU A 109 3.88 5.79 12.53
CA LEU A 109 3.21 5.74 11.22
C LEU A 109 2.93 7.13 10.63
N GLN A 110 2.57 8.11 11.48
CA GLN A 110 2.31 9.48 11.04
C GLN A 110 3.56 10.13 10.43
N VAL A 111 4.68 10.07 11.15
CA VAL A 111 5.92 10.70 10.71
C VAL A 111 6.61 9.91 9.61
N GLY A 112 6.62 8.57 9.69
CA GLY A 112 7.40 7.70 8.80
C GLY A 112 6.66 7.14 7.59
N LEU A 113 5.35 7.33 7.46
CA LEU A 113 4.58 6.74 6.36
C LEU A 113 3.44 7.63 5.85
N TYR A 114 2.62 8.21 6.72
CA TYR A 114 1.47 9.00 6.25
C TYR A 114 1.91 10.28 5.53
N SER A 115 3.00 10.90 5.97
CA SER A 115 3.65 12.04 5.30
C SER A 115 3.99 11.76 3.82
N LEU A 116 4.32 10.51 3.48
CA LEU A 116 4.68 10.12 2.11
C LEU A 116 3.51 10.13 1.13
N PHE A 117 2.26 10.12 1.60
CA PHE A 117 1.10 10.17 0.70
C PHE A 117 0.88 11.56 0.09
N ALA A 118 1.54 12.60 0.64
CA ALA A 118 1.56 13.94 0.05
C ALA A 118 2.67 14.10 -1.01
N LEU A 119 3.49 13.08 -1.23
CA LEU A 119 4.62 13.15 -2.15
C LEU A 119 4.14 13.00 -3.60
N GLU A 120 4.43 14.00 -4.44
CA GLU A 120 4.06 13.98 -5.87
C GLU A 120 4.98 13.08 -6.72
N ALA A 121 6.25 12.94 -6.31
CA ALA A 121 7.27 12.21 -7.05
C ALA A 121 8.32 11.62 -6.11
N GLY A 122 8.84 10.44 -6.44
CA GLY A 122 9.89 9.82 -5.65
C GLY A 122 10.21 8.41 -6.12
N GLN A 123 11.39 7.92 -5.77
CA GLN A 123 11.79 6.55 -6.06
C GLN A 123 11.49 5.65 -4.88
N PHE A 124 11.25 4.37 -5.14
CA PHE A 124 11.09 3.37 -4.09
C PHE A 124 11.85 2.08 -4.39
N SER A 125 12.16 1.34 -3.33
CA SER A 125 12.80 0.03 -3.40
C SER A 125 12.25 -0.86 -2.29
N PHE A 126 11.69 -2.01 -2.66
CA PHE A 126 11.28 -3.05 -1.73
C PHE A 126 12.28 -4.21 -1.73
N LEU A 127 12.88 -4.46 -0.58
CA LEU A 127 13.81 -5.56 -0.35
C LEU A 127 13.13 -6.65 0.48
N PRO A 128 12.90 -7.86 -0.08
CA PRO A 128 12.37 -8.97 0.68
C PRO A 128 13.41 -9.53 1.65
N SER A 129 12.94 -10.16 2.73
CA SER A 129 13.79 -10.89 3.69
C SER A 129 14.87 -10.04 4.37
N VAL A 130 14.65 -8.74 4.51
CA VAL A 130 15.49 -7.86 5.32
C VAL A 130 15.27 -8.17 6.81
N ARG A 131 16.33 -8.11 7.61
CA ARG A 131 16.24 -8.27 9.07
C ARG A 131 15.26 -7.25 9.66
N LEU A 132 14.41 -7.71 10.57
CA LEU A 132 13.43 -6.86 11.22
C LEU A 132 14.13 -5.87 12.16
N PRO A 133 13.67 -4.61 12.24
CA PRO A 133 14.28 -3.60 13.08
C PRO A 133 13.73 -3.72 14.50
N TYR A 134 14.05 -4.80 15.22
CA TYR A 134 13.43 -5.11 16.52
C TYR A 134 13.50 -3.95 17.54
N ARG A 135 14.57 -3.15 17.51
CA ARG A 135 14.71 -1.94 18.35
C ARG A 135 13.70 -0.83 18.04
N GLU A 136 13.19 -0.80 16.82
CA GLU A 136 12.26 0.22 16.30
C GLU A 136 10.81 -0.28 16.30
N MET A 137 10.61 -1.55 16.65
CA MET A 137 9.30 -2.19 16.67
C MET A 137 8.63 -2.01 18.02
N THR A 138 7.42 -1.47 18.00
CA THR A 138 6.53 -1.44 19.17
C THR A 138 5.97 -2.83 19.47
N GLY A 139 5.99 -3.75 18.50
CA GLY A 139 5.35 -5.06 18.56
C GLY A 139 3.84 -5.03 18.27
N LEU A 140 3.34 -3.89 17.78
CA LEU A 140 2.04 -3.73 17.13
C LEU A 140 2.22 -3.81 15.61
N SER A 141 1.12 -4.08 14.89
CA SER A 141 1.12 -4.07 13.43
C SER A 141 -0.23 -3.58 12.90
N LYS A 142 -0.23 -3.00 11.70
CA LYS A 142 -1.45 -2.55 11.01
C LYS A 142 -1.45 -3.04 9.56
N GLY A 143 -2.62 -3.48 9.08
CA GLY A 143 -2.79 -3.87 7.68
C GLY A 143 -2.48 -2.70 6.75
N ALA A 144 -1.86 -2.97 5.60
CA ALA A 144 -1.39 -1.93 4.70
C ALA A 144 -2.55 -1.10 4.12
N SER A 145 -3.67 -1.73 3.80
CA SER A 145 -4.89 -1.07 3.31
C SER A 145 -5.52 -0.18 4.39
N ALA A 146 -5.47 -0.60 5.65
CA ALA A 146 -5.93 0.23 6.76
C ALA A 146 -5.02 1.47 6.94
N VAL A 147 -3.71 1.30 6.78
CA VAL A 147 -2.73 2.39 6.75
C VAL A 147 -3.02 3.35 5.60
N VAL A 148 -3.29 2.83 4.39
CA VAL A 148 -3.66 3.65 3.23
C VAL A 148 -4.90 4.47 3.53
N LEU A 149 -5.97 3.84 4.02
CA LEU A 149 -7.20 4.56 4.34
C LEU A 149 -6.95 5.69 5.35
N GLU A 150 -6.28 5.38 6.47
CA GLU A 150 -6.00 6.37 7.51
C GLU A 150 -5.12 7.52 7.01
N ALA A 151 -4.13 7.22 6.16
CA ALA A 151 -3.29 8.25 5.55
C ALA A 151 -4.11 9.16 4.62
N LEU A 152 -4.96 8.56 3.77
CA LEU A 152 -5.82 9.30 2.84
C LEU A 152 -6.91 10.11 3.55
N GLN A 153 -7.37 9.67 4.73
CA GLN A 153 -8.28 10.43 5.58
C GLN A 153 -7.58 11.62 6.27
N GLN A 154 -6.27 11.52 6.53
CA GLN A 154 -5.49 12.58 7.19
C GLN A 154 -4.92 13.61 6.22
N LEU A 155 -4.70 13.24 4.95
CA LEU A 155 -4.39 14.19 3.89
C LEU A 155 -5.49 15.24 3.81
N LYS A 156 -5.13 16.51 4.01
CA LYS A 156 -6.07 17.62 3.93
C LYS A 156 -6.77 17.61 2.57
N LEU A 157 -8.09 17.80 2.58
CA LEU A 157 -8.96 17.76 1.40
C LEU A 157 -8.43 18.69 0.29
N ASP A 158 -7.94 19.86 0.70
CA ASP A 158 -7.40 20.94 -0.10
C ASP A 158 -6.07 20.61 -0.83
N GLN A 159 -5.43 19.47 -0.54
CA GLN A 159 -4.21 19.02 -1.22
C GLN A 159 -4.47 18.10 -2.42
N ARG A 160 -5.74 17.77 -2.69
CA ARG A 160 -6.11 17.02 -3.89
C ARG A 160 -6.85 17.93 -4.86
N PRO A 161 -6.37 18.08 -6.10
CA PRO A 161 -7.11 18.83 -7.10
C PRO A 161 -8.45 18.14 -7.31
N GLU A 162 -9.54 18.91 -7.27
CA GLU A 162 -10.91 18.39 -7.46
C GLU A 162 -11.08 17.66 -8.80
N GLU A 163 -10.22 17.98 -9.77
CA GLU A 163 -10.11 17.35 -11.09
C GLU A 163 -9.75 15.87 -11.01
N SER A 164 -9.05 15.45 -9.95
CA SER A 164 -8.68 14.05 -9.71
C SER A 164 -9.80 13.23 -9.05
N LEU A 165 -10.87 13.90 -8.59
CA LEU A 165 -11.99 13.25 -7.93
C LEU A 165 -13.02 12.77 -8.96
N PRO A 166 -13.78 11.71 -8.64
CA PRO A 166 -14.92 11.28 -9.44
C PRO A 166 -15.87 12.44 -9.76
N GLN A 167 -16.42 12.47 -10.98
CA GLN A 167 -17.36 13.51 -11.39
C GLN A 167 -18.72 13.32 -10.67
N PRO A 168 -19.50 14.40 -10.44
CA PRO A 168 -20.80 14.30 -9.77
C PRO A 168 -21.80 13.34 -10.43
N ASP A 169 -21.69 13.15 -11.74
CA ASP A 169 -22.49 12.27 -12.59
C ASP A 169 -21.92 10.85 -12.70
N SER A 170 -20.79 10.55 -12.04
CA SER A 170 -20.18 9.22 -12.05
C SER A 170 -21.01 8.21 -11.27
N TYR A 171 -20.97 6.96 -11.73
CA TYR A 171 -21.63 5.82 -11.11
C TYR A 171 -20.59 4.82 -10.61
N PHE A 172 -20.92 4.11 -9.55
CA PHE A 172 -20.06 3.11 -8.94
C PHE A 172 -20.84 1.85 -8.62
N TRP A 173 -20.12 0.75 -8.48
CA TRP A 173 -20.64 -0.48 -7.90
C TRP A 173 -19.68 -0.97 -6.82
N ARG A 174 -20.19 -1.73 -5.87
CA ARG A 174 -19.41 -2.30 -4.76
C ARG A 174 -18.70 -3.57 -5.21
N THR A 175 -17.38 -3.58 -5.14
CA THR A 175 -16.53 -4.66 -5.67
C THR A 175 -16.53 -5.91 -4.79
N SER A 176 -16.74 -5.76 -3.48
CA SER A 176 -16.79 -6.87 -2.53
C SER A 176 -17.92 -6.70 -1.53
N SER A 177 -18.65 -7.77 -1.26
CA SER A 177 -19.65 -7.85 -0.19
C SER A 177 -19.04 -8.03 1.20
N GLU A 178 -17.74 -8.34 1.29
CA GLU A 178 -17.06 -8.48 2.57
C GLU A 178 -16.96 -7.13 3.29
N LEU A 179 -17.10 -7.18 4.62
CA LEU A 179 -16.96 -6.00 5.45
C LEU A 179 -15.46 -5.67 5.62
N PRO A 180 -15.03 -4.44 5.36
CA PRO A 180 -13.64 -4.05 5.56
C PRO A 180 -13.25 -4.20 7.04
N LEU A 181 -12.10 -4.83 7.31
CA LEU A 181 -11.55 -5.03 8.66
C LEU A 181 -10.90 -3.77 9.25
N TYR A 182 -11.20 -2.60 8.67
CA TYR A 182 -10.61 -1.32 9.03
C TYR A 182 -11.68 -0.24 9.19
N ARG A 183 -11.35 0.82 9.92
CA ARG A 183 -12.33 1.82 10.36
C ARG A 183 -12.67 2.79 9.24
N LEU A 184 -13.86 2.63 8.66
CA LEU A 184 -14.49 3.65 7.83
C LEU A 184 -15.17 4.70 8.71
N SER A 185 -15.17 5.95 8.24
CA SER A 185 -16.00 7.02 8.78
C SER A 185 -17.49 6.77 8.50
N PRO A 186 -18.42 7.43 9.22
CA PRO A 186 -19.86 7.28 8.96
C PRO A 186 -20.24 7.60 7.51
N LEU A 187 -19.61 8.62 6.92
CA LEU A 187 -19.84 8.99 5.52
C LEU A 187 -19.33 7.91 4.55
N GLU A 188 -18.13 7.38 4.78
CA GLU A 188 -17.59 6.28 3.95
C GLU A 188 -18.43 5.01 4.04
N TRP A 189 -18.98 4.70 5.22
CA TRP A 189 -19.96 3.62 5.37
C TRP A 189 -21.23 3.89 4.58
N GLY A 190 -21.79 5.10 4.69
CA GLY A 190 -22.98 5.51 3.95
C GLY A 190 -22.77 5.44 2.43
N VAL A 191 -21.58 5.82 1.95
CA VAL A 191 -21.20 5.68 0.55
C VAL A 191 -21.09 4.21 0.15
N LEU A 192 -20.36 3.39 0.91
CA LEU A 192 -20.15 1.97 0.58
C LEU A 192 -21.47 1.19 0.47
N GLU A 193 -22.45 1.48 1.33
CA GLU A 193 -23.77 0.86 1.32
C GLU A 193 -24.72 1.49 0.29
N GLY A 194 -24.56 2.78 -0.01
CA GLY A 194 -25.47 3.53 -0.88
C GLY A 194 -25.10 3.53 -2.37
N VAL A 195 -23.88 3.10 -2.72
CA VAL A 195 -23.38 3.04 -4.10
C VAL A 195 -24.16 2.01 -4.92
N SER A 196 -24.62 2.42 -6.11
CA SER A 196 -25.38 1.59 -7.05
C SER A 196 -25.09 2.03 -8.50
N PRO A 197 -25.09 1.11 -9.48
CA PRO A 197 -24.96 1.46 -10.89
C PRO A 197 -26.11 2.34 -11.43
N SER A 198 -27.22 2.41 -10.70
CA SER A 198 -28.39 3.24 -11.07
C SER A 198 -28.41 4.63 -10.43
N ARG A 199 -27.45 4.96 -9.55
CA ARG A 199 -27.43 6.20 -8.78
C ARG A 199 -26.08 6.90 -8.92
N ASN A 200 -26.09 8.14 -9.39
CA ASN A 200 -24.87 8.96 -9.49
C ASN A 200 -24.47 9.55 -8.13
N LEU A 201 -23.26 10.11 -8.05
CA LEU A 201 -22.75 10.70 -6.80
C LEU A 201 -23.57 11.89 -6.31
N ALA A 202 -24.13 12.72 -7.20
CA ALA A 202 -24.97 13.85 -6.82
C ALA A 202 -26.29 13.43 -6.16
N GLU A 203 -26.89 12.33 -6.61
CA GLU A 203 -28.05 11.70 -6.00
C GLU A 203 -27.69 11.02 -4.68
N LEU A 204 -26.54 10.34 -4.63
CA LEU A 204 -26.04 9.71 -3.41
C LEU A 204 -25.80 10.74 -2.30
N ALA A 205 -25.18 11.87 -2.62
CA ALA A 205 -24.95 12.96 -1.66
C ALA A 205 -26.26 13.50 -1.08
N ARG A 206 -27.27 13.74 -1.94
CA ARG A 206 -28.60 14.16 -1.52
C ARG A 206 -29.28 13.12 -0.62
N ALA A 207 -29.17 11.83 -0.95
CA ALA A 207 -29.77 10.76 -0.16
C ALA A 207 -29.10 10.60 1.22
N LEU A 208 -27.80 10.83 1.32
CA LEU A 208 -27.04 10.79 2.57
C LEU A 208 -27.17 12.07 3.41
N GLY A 209 -27.70 13.15 2.83
CA GLY A 209 -27.73 14.48 3.48
C GLY A 209 -26.33 15.05 3.72
N ALA A 210 -25.37 14.68 2.89
CA ALA A 210 -23.96 15.06 3.02
C ALA A 210 -23.53 16.02 1.89
N ASP A 211 -22.44 16.75 2.13
CA ASP A 211 -21.85 17.60 1.11
C ASP A 211 -21.31 16.77 -0.07
N LEU A 212 -21.55 17.25 -1.30
CA LEU A 212 -21.18 16.53 -2.52
C LEU A 212 -19.66 16.34 -2.62
N LEU A 213 -18.88 17.34 -2.23
CA LEU A 213 -17.43 17.26 -2.29
C LEU A 213 -16.91 16.23 -1.28
N GLU A 214 -17.44 16.20 -0.05
CA GLU A 214 -17.10 15.17 0.94
C GLU A 214 -17.43 13.74 0.46
N VAL A 215 -18.57 13.55 -0.20
CA VAL A 215 -18.96 12.26 -0.81
C VAL A 215 -17.99 11.87 -1.92
N ARG A 216 -17.61 12.80 -2.80
CA ARG A 216 -16.63 12.54 -3.86
C ARG A 216 -15.27 12.13 -3.28
N TYR A 217 -14.82 12.74 -2.19
CA TYR A 217 -13.61 12.33 -1.48
C TYR A 217 -13.73 10.94 -0.87
N ALA A 218 -14.85 10.64 -0.20
CA ALA A 218 -15.10 9.30 0.35
C ALA A 218 -15.09 8.24 -0.76
N CYS A 219 -15.77 8.49 -1.88
CA CYS A 219 -15.73 7.64 -3.06
C CYS A 219 -14.31 7.44 -3.60
N ALA A 220 -13.53 8.51 -3.77
CA ALA A 220 -12.16 8.41 -4.26
C ALA A 220 -11.28 7.53 -3.37
N ARG A 221 -11.42 7.63 -2.03
CA ARG A 221 -10.68 6.78 -1.09
C ARG A 221 -11.10 5.31 -1.17
N LEU A 222 -12.41 5.05 -1.19
CA LEU A 222 -12.95 3.69 -1.30
C LEU A 222 -12.59 3.03 -2.64
N ALA A 223 -12.64 3.79 -3.73
CA ALA A 223 -12.24 3.32 -5.06
C ALA A 223 -10.75 2.98 -5.09
N LYS A 224 -9.90 3.80 -4.46
CA LYS A 224 -8.47 3.54 -4.37
C LYS A 224 -8.16 2.25 -3.60
N LEU A 225 -8.99 1.88 -2.63
CA LEU A 225 -8.89 0.61 -1.90
C LEU A 225 -9.49 -0.59 -2.65
N GLY A 226 -10.12 -0.36 -3.80
CA GLY A 226 -10.83 -1.39 -4.57
C GLY A 226 -12.10 -1.89 -3.89
N LEU A 227 -12.68 -1.11 -2.97
CA LEU A 227 -13.96 -1.44 -2.34
C LEU A 227 -15.15 -1.10 -3.24
N ILE A 228 -14.99 -0.07 -4.08
CA ILE A 228 -15.93 0.30 -5.12
C ILE A 228 -15.17 0.46 -6.44
N SER A 229 -15.87 0.37 -7.56
CA SER A 229 -15.31 0.56 -8.90
C SER A 229 -16.27 1.36 -9.77
N PRO A 230 -15.78 2.22 -10.67
CA PRO A 230 -16.63 2.99 -11.57
C PRO A 230 -17.40 2.08 -12.53
N CYS A 231 -18.57 2.52 -12.98
CA CYS A 231 -19.37 1.85 -14.00
C CYS A 231 -20.06 2.85 -14.95
N ASP A 232 -20.43 2.37 -16.13
CA ASP A 232 -21.09 3.16 -17.18
C ASP A 232 -22.61 3.31 -16.92
N GLY A 233 -22.98 3.76 -15.72
CA GLY A 233 -24.34 4.19 -15.35
C GLY A 233 -25.51 3.26 -15.72
N PRO A 234 -26.76 3.77 -15.70
CA PRO A 234 -27.97 2.99 -15.92
C PRO A 234 -28.20 2.56 -17.40
N THR A 235 -27.22 2.71 -18.30
CA THR A 235 -27.37 2.28 -19.70
C THR A 235 -26.09 1.71 -20.29
N ALA A 236 -25.71 0.50 -19.87
CA ALA A 236 -25.03 -0.49 -20.72
C ALA A 236 -25.06 -1.88 -20.06
N ILE A 237 -26.26 -2.47 -19.89
CA ILE A 237 -26.34 -3.93 -19.89
C ILE A 237 -26.21 -4.35 -21.34
N VAL A 238 -24.98 -4.54 -21.80
CA VAL A 238 -24.71 -5.57 -22.80
C VAL A 238 -24.29 -6.78 -21.99
N PRO A 239 -25.08 -7.87 -21.97
CA PRO A 239 -24.64 -9.10 -21.35
C PRO A 239 -23.58 -9.73 -22.26
N SER A 240 -22.32 -9.35 -22.11
CA SER A 240 -21.20 -10.19 -22.53
C SER A 240 -20.95 -11.20 -21.40
N LEU A 241 -21.73 -12.27 -21.46
CA LEU A 241 -21.33 -13.55 -20.89
C LEU A 241 -19.92 -13.89 -21.39
N LEU A 242 -19.03 -14.19 -20.45
CA LEU A 242 -17.83 -15.01 -20.61
C LEU A 242 -16.89 -14.64 -21.78
N VAL A 243 -15.85 -13.84 -21.49
CA VAL A 243 -14.52 -14.09 -22.07
C VAL A 243 -13.46 -13.88 -20.99
N SER A 244 -13.39 -14.87 -20.09
CA SER A 244 -12.11 -15.29 -19.53
C SER A 244 -11.28 -15.87 -20.68
N ASP A 245 -10.69 -15.04 -21.54
CA ASP A 245 -9.80 -15.50 -22.63
C ASP A 245 -8.99 -14.35 -23.28
N LYS A 246 -8.36 -13.50 -22.45
CA LYS A 246 -7.21 -12.68 -22.91
C LYS A 246 -5.96 -12.78 -22.03
N LEU A 247 -5.87 -13.82 -21.19
CA LEU A 247 -4.63 -14.21 -20.50
C LEU A 247 -4.14 -15.63 -20.87
N THR A 248 -4.79 -16.28 -21.85
CA THR A 248 -4.50 -17.64 -22.36
C THR A 248 -3.98 -17.63 -23.81
N ALA A 249 -4.24 -16.58 -24.59
CA ALA A 249 -3.76 -16.46 -25.98
C ALA A 249 -2.27 -16.09 -26.16
N VAL A 250 -1.50 -16.01 -25.07
CA VAL A 250 -0.01 -15.87 -25.13
C VAL A 250 0.69 -17.14 -24.62
N ALA A 251 -0.06 -18.11 -24.07
CA ALA A 251 0.49 -19.35 -23.53
C ALA A 251 0.52 -20.51 -24.54
N GLU A 252 -0.32 -20.49 -25.58
CA GLU A 252 -0.39 -21.56 -26.58
C GLU A 252 0.47 -21.32 -27.84
N SER A 253 1.13 -20.16 -27.96
CA SER A 253 2.07 -19.90 -29.07
C SER A 253 3.53 -20.25 -28.75
N LEU A 254 3.81 -20.94 -27.65
CA LEU A 254 5.17 -21.27 -27.19
C LEU A 254 5.49 -22.78 -27.12
N GLU A 255 4.55 -23.68 -27.43
CA GLU A 255 4.76 -25.14 -27.40
C GLU A 255 4.93 -25.78 -28.81
N ALA A 256 4.95 -25.00 -29.89
CA ALA A 256 5.10 -25.53 -31.27
C ALA A 256 6.51 -25.38 -31.88
N ALA A 257 7.57 -25.28 -31.06
CA ALA A 257 8.94 -25.17 -31.56
C ALA A 257 9.93 -26.06 -30.77
N LYS A 258 9.65 -27.36 -30.72
CA LYS A 258 10.66 -28.40 -30.50
C LYS A 258 10.58 -29.42 -31.62
N GLU A 259 11.33 -29.17 -32.69
CA GLU A 259 12.10 -30.19 -33.42
C GLU A 259 13.02 -29.50 -34.45
N LYS A 260 14.32 -29.79 -34.35
CA LYS A 260 15.44 -29.40 -35.24
C LYS A 260 15.50 -30.38 -36.44
N PRO A 261 16.35 -30.24 -37.51
CA PRO A 261 17.64 -29.49 -37.59
C PRO A 261 18.02 -28.80 -38.95
N SER A 262 19.13 -28.05 -38.91
CA SER A 262 20.10 -27.73 -40.01
C SER A 262 19.59 -26.96 -41.25
N THR A 263 20.21 -25.88 -41.76
CA THR A 263 21.59 -25.75 -42.22
C THR A 263 21.90 -24.30 -42.66
N LYS A 264 23.19 -23.89 -42.56
CA LYS A 264 23.93 -22.82 -43.28
C LYS A 264 23.79 -21.33 -42.86
N LEU A 265 24.96 -20.78 -42.52
CA LEU A 265 25.41 -19.38 -42.47
C LEU A 265 25.22 -18.65 -43.83
N PRO A 266 25.08 -17.30 -43.86
CA PRO A 266 26.23 -16.38 -43.74
C PRO A 266 26.05 -15.18 -42.80
N SER A 267 27.21 -14.63 -42.44
CA SER A 267 27.51 -13.45 -41.62
C SER A 267 26.97 -12.12 -42.15
N PHE A 268 26.60 -11.17 -41.27
CA PHE A 268 27.09 -9.78 -41.30
C PHE A 268 26.81 -9.03 -39.97
N SER A 269 27.84 -8.27 -39.58
CA SER A 269 28.05 -7.25 -38.53
C SER A 269 26.91 -6.63 -37.70
N GLN A 270 27.18 -6.59 -36.38
CA GLN A 270 27.06 -5.49 -35.41
C GLN A 270 25.84 -4.54 -35.44
N GLY A 271 25.10 -4.54 -34.32
CA GLY A 271 24.19 -3.48 -33.89
C GLY A 271 23.71 -3.76 -32.47
N SER A 272 24.35 -3.15 -31.48
CA SER A 272 23.96 -3.22 -30.07
C SER A 272 22.66 -2.44 -29.85
N ASP A 273 21.57 -3.14 -29.54
CA ASP A 273 20.44 -2.52 -28.83
C ASP A 273 19.90 -3.46 -27.75
N ARG A 274 20.25 -3.17 -26.50
CA ARG A 274 19.68 -3.83 -25.32
C ARG A 274 18.26 -3.30 -25.12
N VAL A 275 17.28 -3.98 -25.69
CA VAL A 275 15.87 -3.76 -25.36
C VAL A 275 15.65 -4.08 -23.87
N LYS A 276 15.38 -3.05 -23.06
CA LYS A 276 14.97 -3.21 -21.66
C LYS A 276 13.61 -3.91 -21.62
N PRO A 277 13.40 -4.97 -20.82
CA PRO A 277 12.11 -5.66 -20.78
C PRO A 277 11.05 -4.76 -20.14
N SER A 278 9.88 -4.70 -20.77
CA SER A 278 8.74 -3.88 -20.37
C SER A 278 8.22 -4.25 -18.97
N LEU A 279 7.69 -3.25 -18.24
CA LEU A 279 7.15 -3.38 -16.87
C LEU A 279 6.10 -4.50 -16.72
N VAL A 280 5.38 -4.80 -17.79
CA VAL A 280 4.42 -5.91 -17.88
C VAL A 280 5.07 -7.26 -17.58
N SER A 281 6.32 -7.48 -18.02
CA SER A 281 7.05 -8.72 -17.77
C SER A 281 7.41 -8.91 -16.28
N ARG A 282 7.63 -7.80 -15.55
CA ARG A 282 7.94 -7.78 -14.12
C ARG A 282 6.68 -7.96 -13.26
N LEU A 283 5.55 -7.40 -13.69
CA LEU A 283 4.24 -7.64 -13.08
C LEU A 283 3.74 -9.09 -13.31
N ALA A 284 4.02 -9.67 -14.48
CA ALA A 284 3.69 -11.06 -14.77
C ALA A 284 4.48 -12.07 -13.91
N THR A 285 5.65 -11.69 -13.40
CA THR A 285 6.40 -12.50 -12.42
C THR A 285 5.77 -12.41 -11.02
N LEU A 286 5.19 -11.26 -10.68
CA LEU A 286 4.46 -11.04 -9.42
C LEU A 286 3.20 -11.90 -9.32
N LEU A 287 2.43 -12.04 -10.41
CA LEU A 287 1.21 -12.84 -10.43
C LEU A 287 1.46 -14.35 -10.52
N ARG A 288 2.53 -14.79 -11.19
CA ARG A 288 2.85 -16.23 -11.29
C ARG A 288 3.22 -16.89 -9.97
N GLY A 289 3.80 -16.13 -9.03
CA GLY A 289 4.08 -16.64 -7.67
C GLY A 289 2.84 -16.79 -6.77
N VAL A 290 1.66 -16.37 -7.22
CA VAL A 290 0.39 -16.51 -6.49
C VAL A 290 -0.33 -17.81 -6.84
N ARG A 291 0.04 -18.49 -7.94
CA ARG A 291 -0.66 -19.69 -8.42
C ARG A 291 -0.03 -21.02 -7.99
N ASP A 292 1.15 -20.98 -7.35
CA ASP A 292 1.90 -22.18 -6.92
C ASP A 292 1.91 -22.40 -5.39
N LYS A 293 0.91 -21.92 -4.65
CA LYS A 293 0.70 -22.27 -3.23
C LYS A 293 -0.76 -22.45 -2.89
#